data_AF-D5FFX0-F1
#
_entry.id   AF-D5FFX0-F1
#
_cell.length_a   1.000
_cell.length_b   1.000
_cell.length_c   1.000
_cell.angle_alpha   90.00
_cell.angle_beta   90.00
_cell.angle_gamma   90.00
#
_symmetry.space_group_name_H-M   'P 1'
#
loop_
_entity.id
_entity.type
_entity.pdbx_description
1 polymer ?
#
loop_
_entity_poly.entity_id
_entity_poly.type
_entity_poly.pdbx_seq_one_letter_code
_entity_poly.pdbx_strand_id
1 'polypeptide(L)' 'SPVCQDLQDKVFRCYTDNHKKTLLCSADVRAFFECVERARANALMRKG' A
#
# COMPACT_ATOMS: atom_id res chain seq x y z
N SER A 1 3.79 -2.08 -14.88
CA SER A 1 2.86 -1.65 -13.82
C SER A 1 3.61 -0.90 -12.74
N PRO A 2 2.99 0.10 -12.09
CA PRO A 2 3.58 0.77 -10.93
C PRO A 2 3.87 -0.21 -9.79
N VAL A 3 4.92 0.07 -9.02
CA VAL A 3 5.26 -0.72 -7.83
C VAL A 3 4.15 -0.58 -6.79
N CYS A 4 3.74 -1.69 -6.17
CA CYS A 4 2.65 -1.77 -5.17
C CYS A 4 1.23 -1.44 -5.68
N GLN A 5 0.99 -1.40 -7.00
CA GLN A 5 -0.33 -1.06 -7.55
C GLN A 5 -1.44 -2.02 -7.08
N ASP A 6 -1.15 -3.31 -6.99
CA ASP A 6 -2.09 -4.33 -6.52
C ASP A 6 -2.54 -4.10 -5.07
N LEU A 7 -1.62 -3.67 -4.21
CA LEU A 7 -1.89 -3.33 -2.81
C LEU A 7 -2.63 -1.99 -2.70
N GLN A 8 -2.31 -1.02 -3.56
CA GLN A 8 -3.05 0.24 -3.65
C GLN A 8 -4.51 -0.01 -4.03
N ASP A 9 -4.76 -0.85 -5.04
CA ASP A 9 -6.10 -1.19 -5.50
C ASP A 9 -6.91 -1.90 -4.40
N LYS A 10 -6.27 -2.77 -3.60
CA LYS A 10 -6.89 -3.41 -2.43
C LYS A 10 -7.30 -2.40 -1.36
N VAL A 11 -6.43 -1.44 -1.03
CA VAL A 11 -6.74 -0.36 -0.08
C VAL A 11 -7.92 0.47 -0.58
N PHE A 12 -7.90 0.84 -1.86
CA PHE A 12 -8.98 1.64 -2.45
C PHE A 12 -10.31 0.89 -2.44
N ARG A 13 -10.29 -0.40 -2.78
CA ARG A 13 -11.48 -1.25 -2.72
C ARG A 13 -11.99 -1.39 -1.29
N CYS A 14 -11.12 -1.64 -0.32
CA CYS A 14 -11.53 -1.77 1.07
C CYS A 14 -12.19 -0.48 1.59
N TYR A 15 -11.61 0.69 1.29
CA TYR A 15 -12.23 1.95 1.67
C TYR A 15 -13.57 2.18 0.99
N THR A 16 -13.70 1.83 -0.29
CA THR A 16 -14.96 1.89 -1.03
C THR A 16 -16.04 1.01 -0.39
N ASP A 17 -15.68 -0.20 0.00
CA ASP A 17 -16.60 -1.14 0.63
C ASP A 17 -16.92 -0.78 2.10
N ASN A 18 -16.03 -0.04 2.77
CA ASN A 18 -16.07 0.27 4.20
C ASN A 18 -16.01 1.77 4.53
N HIS A 19 -16.73 2.62 3.78
CA HIS A 19 -16.66 4.10 3.89
C HIS A 19 -16.70 4.68 5.32
N LYS A 20 -17.41 4.05 6.26
CA LYS A 20 -17.53 4.51 7.67
C LYS A 20 -16.76 3.64 8.68
N LYS A 21 -16.09 2.60 8.19
CA LYS A 21 -15.39 1.59 9.00
C LYS A 21 -13.96 1.38 8.50
N THR A 22 -13.27 2.47 8.19
CA THR A 22 -11.93 2.48 7.59
C THR A 22 -10.88 1.72 8.43
N LEU A 23 -11.08 1.60 9.75
CA LEU A 23 -10.24 0.78 10.62
C LEU A 23 -10.19 -0.71 10.22
N LEU A 24 -11.23 -1.23 9.55
CA LEU A 24 -11.23 -2.60 9.01
C LEU A 24 -10.19 -2.79 7.90
N CYS A 25 -9.79 -1.70 7.24
CA CYS A 25 -8.79 -1.72 6.16
C CYS A 25 -7.34 -1.62 6.65
N SER A 26 -7.11 -1.59 7.97
CA SER A 26 -5.77 -1.41 8.56
C SER A 26 -4.77 -2.47 8.09
N ALA A 27 -5.21 -3.70 7.85
CA ALA A 27 -4.36 -4.76 7.32
C ALA A 27 -3.89 -4.47 5.89
N ASP A 28 -4.79 -4.04 5.00
CA ASP A 28 -4.47 -3.70 3.61
C ASP A 28 -3.55 -2.47 3.54
N VAL A 29 -3.83 -1.46 4.38
CA VAL A 29 -3.02 -0.25 4.48
C VAL A 29 -1.60 -0.58 4.93
N ARG A 30 -1.44 -1.43 5.95
CA ARG A 30 -0.12 -1.86 6.42
C ARG A 30 0.66 -2.58 5.32
N ALA A 31 0.02 -3.50 4.60
CA ALA A 31 0.67 -4.23 3.51
C ALA A 31 1.14 -3.28 2.39
N PHE A 32 0.28 -2.33 1.98
CA PHE A 32 0.64 -1.30 1.00
C PHE A 32 1.83 -0.45 1.49
N PHE A 33 1.79 0.00 2.74
CA PHE A 33 2.84 0.82 3.33
C PHE A 33 4.20 0.10 3.36
N GLU A 34 4.23 -1.15 3.81
CA GLU A 34 5.46 -1.97 3.81
C GLU A 34 6.05 -2.16 2.41
N CYS A 35 5.19 -2.29 1.38
CA CYS A 35 5.63 -2.37 0.00
C CYS A 35 6.29 -1.06 -0.45
N VAL A 36 5.67 0.09 -0.16
CA VAL A 36 6.20 1.42 -0.51
C VAL A 36 7.55 1.68 0.16
N GLU A 37 7.67 1.37 1.45
CA GLU A 37 8.92 1.58 2.19
C GLU A 37 10.05 0.70 1.64
N ARG A 38 9.75 -0.57 1.32
CA ARG A 38 10.71 -1.45 0.65
C ARG A 38 11.11 -0.95 -0.73
N ALA A 39 10.17 -0.42 -1.50
CA ALA A 39 10.45 0.17 -2.82
C ALA A 39 11.34 1.42 -2.70
N ARG A 40 11.08 2.28 -1.72
CA ARG A 40 11.91 3.47 -1.41
C ARG A 40 13.32 3.06 -1.01
N ALA A 41 13.46 2.12 -0.09
CA ALA A 41 14.76 1.61 0.34
C ALA A 41 15.57 1.03 -0.85
N ASN A 42 14.94 0.22 -1.69
CA ASN A 42 15.58 -0.32 -2.90
C ASN A 42 16.00 0.79 -3.87
N ALA A 43 15.19 1.83 -4.04
CA ALA A 43 15.53 2.96 -4.92
C ALA A 43 16.71 3.79 -4.37
N LEU A 44 16.82 3.94 -3.05
CA LEU A 44 17.96 4.58 -2.39
C LEU A 44 19.25 3.77 -2.57
N MET A 45 19.18 2.45 -2.34
CA MET A 45 20.34 1.55 -2.49
C MET A 45 20.85 1.48 -3.94
N ARG A 46 19.98 1.64 -4.94
CA ARG A 46 20.36 1.66 -6.37
C ARG A 46 21.00 2.97 -6.82
N LYS A 47 20.92 4.03 -6.01
CA LYS A 47 21.52 5.34 -6.29
C LYS A 47 22.88 5.55 -5.61
N GLY A 48 23.34 4.58 -4.80
CA GLY A 48 24.64 4.57 -4.15
C GLY A 48 25.71 3.86 -4.97
#